data_AF-H0GX20-F1
#
_entry.id   AF-H0GX20-F1
#
_cell.length_a   1.000
_cell.length_b   1.000
_cell.length_c   1.000
_cell.angle_alpha   90.00
_cell.angle_beta   90.00
_cell.angle_gamma   90.00
#
_symmetry.space_group_name_H-M   'P 1'
#
loop_
_entity.id
_entity.type
_entity.pdbx_description
1 polymer ?
#
loop_
_entity_poly.entity_id
_entity_poly.type
_entity_poly.pdbx_seq_one_letter_code
_entity_poly.pdbx_strand_id
1 'polypeptide(L)'
;MLDQNQEPMVRHEAAEALGALGDKGSLDDLNKAAKEDPHVAVRETCELAINRINWTHGGAKDKESLQQSLYSSIDPAPPLPLDKDASIPELQALLNDQKQPLFQRYRAMFRLRDIGTDEAVLALATGFSAESSLFKHEIAYVFGQIGSPAAVPSLIEVLGKKEEAPMVRHEAAEALGAIASPEVVGVLRSYLNDEVDVVRESCIVALDMYDYENSNELEYAPTAK
;
A
#
# COMPACT_ATOMS: atom_id res chain seq x y z
N MET A 1 10.18 -10.48 -13.77
CA MET A 1 10.24 -10.82 -12.34
C MET A 1 11.08 -12.07 -12.00
N LEU A 2 11.47 -12.94 -12.96
CA LEU A 2 12.19 -14.18 -12.62
C LEU A 2 13.73 -14.06 -12.52
N ASP A 3 14.32 -12.94 -12.94
CA ASP A 3 15.77 -12.73 -12.81
C ASP A 3 16.13 -12.42 -11.34
N GLN A 4 16.63 -13.43 -10.64
CA GLN A 4 17.02 -13.33 -9.23
C GLN A 4 18.24 -12.43 -8.99
N ASN A 5 18.94 -11.98 -10.04
CA ASN A 5 20.02 -10.98 -9.91
C ASN A 5 19.51 -9.55 -9.80
N GLN A 6 18.22 -9.30 -10.07
CA GLN A 6 17.60 -7.99 -9.88
C GLN A 6 17.27 -7.74 -8.42
N GLU A 7 17.16 -6.47 -8.05
CA GLU A 7 16.68 -6.08 -6.72
C GLU A 7 15.28 -6.65 -6.43
N PRO A 8 14.99 -7.11 -5.20
CA PRO A 8 13.67 -7.65 -4.85
C PRO A 8 12.52 -6.69 -5.13
N MET A 9 12.75 -5.39 -4.93
CA MET A 9 11.78 -4.33 -5.24
C MET A 9 11.42 -4.33 -6.73
N VAL A 10 12.40 -4.44 -7.64
CA VAL A 10 12.13 -4.52 -9.10
C VAL A 10 11.29 -5.75 -9.44
N ARG A 11 11.53 -6.89 -8.78
CA ARG A 11 10.75 -8.12 -9.01
C ARG A 11 9.33 -8.02 -8.47
N HIS A 12 9.17 -7.38 -7.31
CA HIS A 12 7.88 -7.04 -6.69
C HIS A 12 7.04 -6.15 -7.64
N GLU A 13 7.59 -5.01 -8.08
CA GLU A 13 6.92 -4.08 -9.01
C GLU A 13 6.51 -4.76 -10.32
N ALA A 14 7.39 -5.62 -10.86
CA ALA A 14 7.09 -6.37 -12.07
C ALA A 14 5.92 -7.35 -11.88
N ALA A 15 5.84 -8.03 -10.73
CA ALA A 15 4.74 -8.95 -10.43
C ALA A 15 3.41 -8.19 -10.25
N GLU A 16 3.44 -7.05 -9.56
CA GLU A 16 2.27 -6.20 -9.37
C GLU A 16 1.73 -5.66 -10.69
N ALA A 17 2.61 -5.14 -11.55
CA ALA A 17 2.25 -4.65 -12.88
C ALA A 17 1.56 -5.72 -13.73
N LEU A 18 2.03 -6.98 -13.69
CA LEU A 18 1.40 -8.09 -14.40
C LEU A 18 -0.01 -8.39 -13.86
N GLY A 19 -0.19 -8.30 -12.54
CA GLY A 19 -1.50 -8.41 -11.88
C GLY A 19 -2.46 -7.30 -12.30
N ALA A 20 -1.97 -6.05 -12.32
CA ALA A 20 -2.71 -4.86 -12.73
C ALA A 20 -3.15 -4.93 -14.21
N LEU A 21 -2.27 -5.42 -15.09
CA LEU A 21 -2.59 -5.66 -16.51
C LEU A 21 -3.57 -6.82 -16.73
N GLY A 22 -3.72 -7.70 -15.74
CA GLY A 22 -4.51 -8.92 -15.89
C GLY A 22 -3.89 -9.90 -16.90
N ASP A 23 -2.56 -9.97 -16.99
CA ASP A 23 -1.89 -10.78 -18.02
C ASP A 23 -1.95 -12.28 -17.70
N LYS A 24 -2.87 -12.99 -18.35
CA LYS A 24 -3.00 -14.46 -18.23
C LYS A 24 -1.75 -15.22 -18.69
N GLY A 25 -0.98 -14.66 -19.63
CA GLY A 25 0.25 -15.31 -20.13
C GLY A 25 1.34 -15.41 -19.06
N SER A 26 1.31 -14.52 -18.07
CA SER A 26 2.28 -14.48 -16.97
C SER A 26 2.00 -15.44 -15.81
N LEU A 27 0.87 -16.16 -15.83
CA LEU A 27 0.44 -16.99 -14.69
C LEU A 27 1.46 -18.07 -14.33
N ASP A 28 2.11 -18.71 -15.30
CA ASP A 28 3.12 -19.74 -15.03
C ASP A 28 4.34 -19.15 -14.33
N ASP A 29 4.83 -18.00 -14.79
CA ASP A 29 5.96 -17.30 -14.19
C ASP A 29 5.62 -16.76 -12.80
N LEU A 30 4.42 -16.20 -12.61
CA LEU A 30 3.94 -15.76 -11.30
C LEU A 30 3.82 -16.93 -10.32
N ASN A 31 3.27 -18.07 -10.75
CA ASN A 31 3.16 -19.27 -9.91
C ASN A 31 4.53 -19.82 -9.51
N LYS A 32 5.51 -19.74 -10.41
CA LYS A 32 6.89 -20.11 -10.11
C LYS A 32 7.49 -19.18 -9.07
N ALA A 33 7.44 -17.86 -9.30
CA ALA A 33 7.96 -16.86 -8.39
C ALA A 33 7.30 -16.92 -7.01
N ALA A 34 5.98 -17.11 -6.94
CA ALA A 34 5.23 -17.27 -5.69
C ALA A 34 5.73 -18.43 -4.81
N LYS A 35 6.37 -19.45 -5.39
CA LYS A 35 6.90 -20.61 -4.66
C LYS A 35 8.40 -20.51 -4.40
N GLU A 36 9.15 -19.95 -5.34
CA GLU A 36 10.60 -20.08 -5.41
C GLU A 36 11.37 -18.79 -5.10
N ASP A 37 10.72 -17.62 -5.16
CA ASP A 37 11.44 -16.36 -4.92
C ASP A 37 11.96 -16.33 -3.47
N PRO A 38 13.24 -15.98 -3.23
CA PRO A 38 13.79 -15.95 -1.88
C PRO A 38 13.13 -14.91 -0.98
N HIS A 39 12.59 -13.82 -1.52
CA HIS A 39 11.96 -12.74 -0.74
C HIS A 39 10.46 -12.97 -0.56
N VAL A 40 10.01 -12.96 0.71
CA VAL A 40 8.60 -13.15 1.09
C VAL A 40 7.70 -12.14 0.38
N ALA A 41 8.07 -10.86 0.37
CA ALA A 41 7.27 -9.81 -0.27
C ALA A 41 7.04 -10.10 -1.77
N VAL A 42 8.06 -10.54 -2.51
CA VAL A 42 7.89 -10.90 -3.93
C VAL A 42 6.94 -12.08 -4.10
N ARG A 43 7.03 -13.09 -3.23
CA ARG A 43 6.11 -14.24 -3.27
C ARG A 43 4.67 -13.81 -3.01
N GLU A 44 4.45 -13.02 -1.96
CA GLU A 44 3.13 -12.49 -1.59
C GLU A 44 2.53 -11.61 -2.70
N THR A 45 3.34 -10.77 -3.36
CA THR A 45 2.89 -9.98 -4.51
C THR A 45 2.52 -10.85 -5.70
N CYS A 46 3.27 -11.91 -5.98
CA CYS A 46 2.91 -12.86 -7.02
C CYS A 46 1.57 -13.54 -6.68
N GLU A 47 1.34 -13.92 -5.43
CA GLU A 47 0.04 -14.47 -4.98
C GLU A 47 -1.10 -13.47 -5.18
N LEU A 48 -0.91 -12.19 -4.83
CA LEU A 48 -1.89 -11.13 -5.08
C LEU A 48 -2.17 -10.97 -6.58
N ALA A 49 -1.13 -10.90 -7.41
CA ALA A 49 -1.24 -10.77 -8.86
C ALA A 49 -2.00 -11.94 -9.49
N ILE A 50 -1.69 -13.19 -9.09
CA ILE A 50 -2.40 -14.39 -9.54
C ILE A 50 -3.89 -14.30 -9.18
N ASN A 51 -4.20 -13.95 -7.93
CA ASN A 51 -5.59 -13.82 -7.49
C ASN A 51 -6.32 -12.69 -8.21
N ARG A 52 -5.65 -11.56 -8.49
CA ARG A 52 -6.19 -10.44 -9.26
C ARG A 52 -6.51 -10.83 -10.71
N ILE A 53 -5.59 -11.54 -11.38
CA ILE A 53 -5.79 -12.07 -12.73
C ILE A 53 -6.97 -13.04 -12.75
N ASN A 54 -7.01 -13.99 -11.80
CA ASN A 54 -8.09 -14.96 -11.69
C ASN A 54 -9.44 -14.30 -11.40
N TRP A 55 -9.49 -13.29 -10.54
CA TRP A 55 -10.71 -12.54 -10.27
C TRP A 55 -11.20 -11.78 -11.52
N THR A 56 -10.27 -11.17 -12.26
CA THR A 56 -10.57 -10.39 -13.47
C THR A 56 -11.11 -11.27 -14.60
N HIS A 57 -10.52 -12.46 -14.81
CA HIS A 57 -10.89 -13.35 -15.92
C HIS A 57 -11.85 -14.47 -15.54
N GLY A 58 -12.05 -14.72 -14.25
CA GLY A 58 -12.91 -15.79 -13.74
C GLY A 58 -14.40 -15.43 -13.64
N GLY A 59 -14.80 -14.26 -14.14
CA GLY A 59 -16.18 -13.77 -14.13
C GLY A 59 -16.68 -13.32 -12.76
N ALA A 60 -15.83 -13.30 -11.72
CA ALA A 60 -16.16 -12.70 -10.43
C ALA A 60 -16.27 -11.18 -10.54
N LYS A 61 -15.38 -10.55 -11.30
CA LYS A 61 -15.40 -9.11 -11.59
C LYS A 61 -16.75 -8.60 -12.10
N ASP A 62 -17.42 -9.36 -12.95
CA ASP A 62 -18.70 -8.95 -13.55
C ASP A 62 -19.91 -9.23 -12.65
N LYS A 63 -19.74 -10.03 -11.59
CA LYS A 63 -20.81 -10.46 -10.68
C LYS A 63 -20.81 -9.69 -9.37
N GLU A 64 -19.64 -9.29 -8.90
CA GLU A 64 -19.50 -8.60 -7.63
C GLU A 64 -19.92 -7.13 -7.77
N SER A 65 -20.82 -6.69 -6.90
CA SER A 65 -21.13 -5.28 -6.74
C SER A 65 -20.07 -4.65 -5.84
N LEU A 66 -19.23 -3.77 -6.39
CA LEU A 66 -18.14 -3.12 -5.66
C LEU A 66 -18.48 -1.66 -5.38
N GLN A 67 -17.95 -1.12 -4.28
CA GLN A 67 -17.93 0.33 -4.10
C GLN A 67 -17.06 0.95 -5.19
N GLN A 68 -17.54 2.04 -5.79
CA GLN A 68 -16.70 2.84 -6.66
C GLN A 68 -15.67 3.57 -5.80
N SER A 69 -14.39 3.30 -6.04
CA SER A 69 -13.31 4.01 -5.38
C SER A 69 -13.25 5.47 -5.84
N LEU A 70 -12.95 6.37 -4.92
CA LEU A 70 -12.65 7.78 -5.21
C LEU A 70 -11.23 7.95 -5.77
N TYR A 71 -10.41 6.91 -5.67
CA TYR A 71 -9.02 6.89 -6.07
C TYR A 71 -8.89 6.26 -7.46
N SER A 72 -7.96 6.78 -8.28
CA SER A 72 -7.71 6.30 -9.64
C SER A 72 -6.65 5.18 -9.71
N SER A 73 -6.23 4.64 -8.57
CA SER A 73 -5.22 3.58 -8.50
C SER A 73 -5.73 2.25 -9.05
N ILE A 74 -4.78 1.44 -9.54
CA ILE A 74 -5.05 0.06 -9.92
C ILE A 74 -4.60 -0.84 -8.78
N ASP A 75 -5.54 -1.13 -7.88
CA ASP A 75 -5.22 -1.84 -6.64
C ASP A 75 -4.85 -3.33 -6.87
N PRO A 76 -3.95 -3.91 -6.05
CA PRO A 76 -3.61 -5.34 -6.08
C PRO A 76 -4.81 -6.27 -5.84
N ALA A 77 -5.85 -5.81 -5.16
CA ALA A 77 -7.11 -6.53 -4.97
C ALA A 77 -8.31 -5.58 -5.10
N PRO A 78 -9.48 -6.04 -5.56
CA PRO A 78 -10.70 -5.24 -5.51
C PRO A 78 -11.19 -5.08 -4.05
N PRO A 79 -11.92 -4.01 -3.69
CA PRO A 79 -12.53 -3.89 -2.37
C PRO A 79 -13.50 -5.05 -2.11
N LEU A 80 -13.78 -5.32 -0.83
CA LEU A 80 -14.77 -6.32 -0.45
C LEU A 80 -16.15 -5.96 -1.06
N PRO A 81 -16.89 -6.92 -1.65
CA PRO A 81 -18.17 -6.64 -2.28
C PRO A 81 -19.22 -6.06 -1.33
N LEU A 82 -20.12 -5.24 -1.87
CA LEU A 82 -21.20 -4.54 -1.15
C LEU A 82 -22.30 -5.49 -0.65
N ASP A 83 -22.49 -6.63 -1.30
CA ASP A 83 -23.49 -7.63 -0.92
C ASP A 83 -23.19 -8.30 0.43
N LYS A 84 -22.01 -8.04 1.00
CA LYS A 84 -21.61 -8.54 2.33
C LYS A 84 -21.97 -7.61 3.50
N ASP A 85 -22.55 -6.42 3.27
CA ASP A 85 -22.97 -5.44 4.29
C ASP A 85 -22.02 -5.35 5.52
N ALA A 86 -20.71 -5.45 5.26
CA ALA A 86 -19.72 -5.54 6.33
C ALA A 86 -19.53 -4.17 6.99
N SER A 87 -19.75 -4.14 8.31
CA SER A 87 -19.47 -2.98 9.16
C SER A 87 -17.96 -2.75 9.32
N ILE A 88 -17.56 -1.54 9.73
CA ILE A 88 -16.14 -1.22 10.00
C ILE A 88 -15.50 -2.23 10.98
N PRO A 89 -16.13 -2.62 12.11
CA PRO A 89 -15.57 -3.64 12.99
C PRO A 89 -15.36 -5.02 12.32
N GLU A 90 -16.26 -5.44 11.43
CA GLU A 90 -16.12 -6.71 10.69
C GLU A 90 -15.00 -6.64 9.65
N LEU A 91 -14.87 -5.50 8.96
CA LEU A 91 -13.77 -5.26 8.04
C LEU A 91 -12.43 -5.22 8.78
N GLN A 92 -12.36 -4.58 9.95
CA GLN A 92 -11.18 -4.57 10.82
C GLN A 92 -10.82 -5.98 11.29
N ALA A 93 -11.82 -6.79 11.66
CA ALA A 93 -11.59 -8.17 12.05
C ALA A 93 -10.99 -8.99 10.90
N LEU A 94 -11.53 -8.84 9.68
CA LEU A 94 -11.01 -9.49 8.47
C LEU A 94 -9.59 -9.00 8.11
N LEU A 95 -9.34 -7.68 8.20
CA LEU A 95 -8.03 -7.06 7.96
C LEU A 95 -6.93 -7.70 8.82
N ASN A 96 -7.25 -7.97 10.09
CA ASN A 96 -6.31 -8.46 11.11
C ASN A 96 -6.24 -9.98 11.24
N ASP A 97 -7.13 -10.73 10.59
CA ASP A 97 -7.13 -12.20 10.69
C ASP A 97 -5.99 -12.80 9.84
N GLN A 98 -4.86 -13.10 10.49
CA GLN A 98 -3.68 -13.71 9.85
C GLN A 98 -3.95 -15.09 9.23
N LYS A 99 -5.09 -15.73 9.53
CA LYS A 99 -5.49 -17.01 8.93
C LYS A 99 -6.18 -16.82 7.57
N GLN A 100 -6.62 -15.60 7.25
CA GLN A 100 -7.27 -15.32 5.98
C GLN A 100 -6.23 -15.12 4.88
N PRO A 101 -6.55 -15.54 3.64
CA PRO A 101 -5.68 -15.28 2.50
C PRO A 101 -5.38 -13.79 2.37
N LEU A 102 -4.13 -13.45 2.02
CA LEU A 102 -3.67 -12.06 1.88
C LEU A 102 -4.61 -11.25 0.97
N PHE A 103 -5.06 -11.85 -0.14
CA PHE A 103 -6.01 -11.24 -1.05
C PHE A 103 -7.28 -10.76 -0.33
N GLN A 104 -7.90 -11.57 0.54
CA GLN A 104 -9.12 -11.19 1.28
C GLN A 104 -8.88 -10.05 2.27
N ARG A 105 -7.70 -10.03 2.89
CA ARG A 105 -7.30 -8.96 3.81
C ARG A 105 -7.09 -7.64 3.06
N TYR A 106 -6.49 -7.68 1.87
CA TYR A 106 -6.42 -6.53 0.96
C TYR A 106 -7.81 -6.07 0.52
N ARG A 107 -8.77 -6.98 0.28
CA ARG A 107 -10.16 -6.58 -0.03
C ARG A 107 -10.79 -5.78 1.11
N ALA A 108 -10.57 -6.19 2.36
CA ALA A 108 -11.03 -5.45 3.53
C ALA A 108 -10.33 -4.10 3.65
N MET A 109 -9.03 -4.05 3.37
CA MET A 109 -8.23 -2.82 3.34
C MET A 109 -8.83 -1.79 2.36
N PHE A 110 -9.01 -2.16 1.09
CA PHE A 110 -9.57 -1.22 0.10
C PHE A 110 -11.03 -0.85 0.37
N ARG A 111 -11.81 -1.74 1.00
CA ARG A 111 -13.16 -1.40 1.45
C ARG A 111 -13.13 -0.36 2.57
N LEU A 112 -12.23 -0.47 3.55
CA LEU A 112 -12.06 0.55 4.60
C LEU A 112 -11.54 1.87 4.01
N ARG A 113 -10.59 1.81 3.06
CA ARG A 113 -10.11 2.99 2.32
C ARG A 113 -11.26 3.73 1.67
N ASP A 114 -12.09 3.02 0.91
CA ASP A 114 -13.18 3.63 0.17
C ASP A 114 -14.32 4.13 1.10
N ILE A 115 -14.45 3.62 2.33
CA ILE A 115 -15.33 4.19 3.36
C ILE A 115 -14.79 5.55 3.85
N GLY A 116 -13.47 5.66 4.09
CA GLY A 116 -12.76 6.93 4.26
C GLY A 116 -13.11 7.76 5.51
N THR A 117 -13.91 7.25 6.44
CA THR A 117 -14.18 7.93 7.73
C THR A 117 -13.00 7.80 8.68
N ASP A 118 -12.89 8.69 9.66
CA ASP A 118 -11.85 8.57 10.71
C ASP A 118 -11.92 7.22 11.44
N GLU A 119 -13.13 6.67 11.65
CA GLU A 119 -13.31 5.33 12.21
C GLU A 119 -12.69 4.24 11.31
N ALA A 120 -12.88 4.34 9.98
CA ALA A 120 -12.29 3.40 9.03
C ALA A 120 -10.76 3.56 8.93
N VAL A 121 -10.25 4.80 9.03
CA VAL A 121 -8.80 5.10 9.09
C VAL A 121 -8.16 4.48 10.34
N LEU A 122 -8.80 4.64 11.51
CA LEU A 122 -8.33 4.02 12.75
C LEU A 122 -8.41 2.49 12.69
N ALA A 123 -9.44 1.93 12.05
CA ALA A 123 -9.53 0.50 11.80
C ALA A 123 -8.39 0.01 10.89
N LEU A 124 -8.09 0.72 9.80
CA LEU A 124 -6.95 0.42 8.92
C LEU A 124 -5.62 0.43 9.68
N ALA A 125 -5.43 1.37 10.61
CA ALA A 125 -4.17 1.54 11.33
C ALA A 125 -3.81 0.31 12.16
N THR A 126 -4.80 -0.47 12.58
CA THR A 126 -4.57 -1.75 13.28
C THR A 126 -3.80 -2.77 12.42
N GLY A 127 -3.88 -2.65 11.09
CA GLY A 127 -3.16 -3.47 10.12
C GLY A 127 -1.63 -3.38 10.21
N PHE A 128 -1.07 -2.32 10.82
CA PHE A 128 0.36 -2.22 11.11
C PHE A 128 0.87 -3.27 12.11
N SER A 129 -0.03 -4.01 12.77
CA SER A 129 0.33 -5.16 13.62
C SER A 129 0.52 -6.47 12.83
N ALA A 130 0.39 -6.45 11.50
CA ALA A 130 0.55 -7.63 10.66
C ALA A 130 2.01 -8.11 10.56
N GLU A 131 2.19 -9.41 10.32
CA GLU A 131 3.52 -10.02 10.14
C GLU A 131 4.14 -9.67 8.78
N SER A 132 3.33 -9.59 7.73
CA SER A 132 3.78 -9.29 6.37
C SER A 132 4.20 -7.82 6.25
N SER A 133 5.48 -7.58 5.92
CA SER A 133 5.98 -6.24 5.57
C SER A 133 5.29 -5.69 4.32
N LEU A 134 4.96 -6.53 3.34
CA LEU A 134 4.21 -6.11 2.16
C LEU A 134 2.82 -5.58 2.54
N PHE A 135 2.10 -6.27 3.43
CA PHE A 135 0.80 -5.81 3.91
C PHE A 135 0.90 -4.48 4.65
N LYS A 136 1.90 -4.32 5.51
CA LYS A 136 2.11 -3.06 6.25
C LYS A 136 2.51 -1.90 5.34
N HIS A 137 3.31 -2.16 4.31
CA HIS A 137 3.62 -1.21 3.25
C HIS A 137 2.34 -0.72 2.58
N GLU A 138 1.47 -1.63 2.14
CA GLU A 138 0.19 -1.25 1.51
C GLU A 138 -0.72 -0.42 2.44
N ILE A 139 -0.74 -0.70 3.74
CA ILE A 139 -1.48 0.13 4.72
C ILE A 139 -0.97 1.58 4.71
N ALA A 140 0.35 1.77 4.70
CA ALA A 140 0.94 3.11 4.63
C ALA A 140 0.63 3.80 3.29
N TYR A 141 0.75 3.09 2.17
CA TYR A 141 0.40 3.59 0.84
C TYR A 141 -1.06 4.06 0.79
N VAL A 142 -1.98 3.23 1.29
CA VAL A 142 -3.41 3.56 1.40
C VAL A 142 -3.65 4.81 2.26
N PHE A 143 -2.87 5.04 3.33
CA PHE A 143 -2.99 6.28 4.10
C PHE A 143 -2.53 7.52 3.34
N GLY A 144 -1.47 7.40 2.55
CA GLY A 144 -1.06 8.46 1.62
C GLY A 144 -2.17 8.82 0.64
N GLN A 145 -2.87 7.80 0.09
CA GLN A 145 -4.02 8.03 -0.78
C GLN A 145 -5.19 8.71 -0.06
N ILE A 146 -5.52 8.28 1.17
CA ILE A 146 -6.64 8.83 1.94
C ILE A 146 -6.39 10.29 2.32
N GLY A 147 -5.15 10.66 2.64
CA GLY A 147 -4.80 12.04 3.02
C GLY A 147 -5.40 12.48 4.37
N SER A 148 -5.89 11.54 5.20
CA SER A 148 -6.54 11.89 6.47
C SER A 148 -5.51 12.12 7.58
N PRO A 149 -5.56 13.26 8.30
CA PRO A 149 -4.75 13.50 9.49
C PRO A 149 -4.93 12.44 10.59
N ALA A 150 -6.04 11.70 10.60
CA ALA A 150 -6.25 10.61 11.56
C ALA A 150 -5.22 9.47 11.44
N ALA A 151 -4.56 9.32 10.28
CA ALA A 151 -3.51 8.33 10.07
C ALA A 151 -2.14 8.75 10.61
N VAL A 152 -1.89 10.06 10.76
CA VAL A 152 -0.59 10.65 11.07
C VAL A 152 0.07 10.04 12.31
N PRO A 153 -0.62 9.85 13.46
CA PRO A 153 0.00 9.26 14.64
C PRO A 153 0.59 7.87 14.37
N SER A 154 -0.14 7.03 13.62
CA SER A 154 0.31 5.67 13.30
C SER A 154 1.48 5.64 12.33
N LEU A 155 1.50 6.55 11.34
CA LEU A 155 2.59 6.67 10.38
C LEU A 155 3.88 7.18 11.04
N ILE A 156 3.79 8.15 11.95
CA ILE A 156 4.93 8.63 12.75
C ILE A 156 5.51 7.47 13.58
N GLU A 157 4.64 6.68 14.21
CA GLU A 157 5.05 5.52 15.00
C GLU A 157 5.81 4.51 14.13
N VAL A 158 5.30 4.19 12.95
CA VAL A 158 5.91 3.24 12.00
C VAL A 158 7.25 3.73 11.47
N LEU A 159 7.35 4.99 11.04
CA LEU A 159 8.60 5.59 10.57
C LEU A 159 9.71 5.53 11.64
N GLY A 160 9.34 5.70 12.92
CA GLY A 160 10.26 5.67 14.04
C GLY A 160 10.67 4.29 14.57
N LYS A 161 10.02 3.21 14.13
CA LYS A 161 10.39 1.83 14.51
C LYS A 161 11.62 1.39 13.73
N LYS A 162 12.82 1.49 14.32
CA LYS A 162 14.09 1.13 13.66
C LYS A 162 14.14 -0.34 13.23
N GLU A 163 13.44 -1.21 13.95
CA GLU A 163 13.32 -2.64 13.68
C GLU A 163 12.28 -2.98 12.60
N GLU A 164 11.47 -2.01 12.16
CA GLU A 164 10.53 -2.20 11.06
C GLU A 164 11.27 -2.29 9.72
N ALA A 165 10.70 -3.07 8.79
CA ALA A 165 11.28 -3.24 7.48
C ALA A 165 11.45 -1.88 6.75
N PRO A 166 12.60 -1.62 6.11
CA PRO A 166 12.82 -0.40 5.33
C PRO A 166 11.70 -0.05 4.36
N MET A 167 11.09 -1.08 3.73
CA MET A 167 9.97 -0.88 2.81
C MET A 167 8.76 -0.19 3.46
N VAL A 168 8.44 -0.58 4.69
CA VAL A 168 7.28 -0.03 5.40
C VAL A 168 7.59 1.39 5.91
N ARG A 169 8.84 1.61 6.35
CA ARG A 169 9.27 2.91 6.87
C ARG A 169 9.32 3.98 5.78
N HIS A 170 9.80 3.66 4.57
CA HIS A 170 9.83 4.64 3.47
C HIS A 170 8.40 5.01 3.06
N GLU A 171 7.51 4.02 2.95
CA GLU A 171 6.12 4.26 2.56
C GLU A 171 5.40 5.11 3.62
N ALA A 172 5.71 4.89 4.90
CA ALA A 172 5.20 5.75 5.96
C ALA A 172 5.70 7.20 5.85
N ALA A 173 6.95 7.42 5.44
CA ALA A 173 7.48 8.77 5.20
C ALA A 173 6.78 9.45 4.01
N GLU A 174 6.58 8.74 2.90
CA GLU A 174 5.90 9.28 1.71
C GLU A 174 4.43 9.60 2.01
N ALA A 175 3.73 8.71 2.71
CA ALA A 175 2.36 8.94 3.17
C ALA A 175 2.24 10.18 4.08
N LEU A 176 3.21 10.41 4.98
CA LEU A 176 3.25 11.63 5.80
C LEU A 176 3.44 12.89 4.93
N GLY A 177 4.29 12.82 3.91
CA GLY A 177 4.47 13.90 2.93
C GLY A 177 3.19 14.21 2.16
N ALA A 178 2.48 13.17 1.70
CA ALA A 178 1.21 13.29 0.98
C ALA A 178 0.07 13.85 1.84
N ILE A 179 -0.03 13.47 3.12
CA ILE A 179 -1.03 14.03 4.04
C ILE A 179 -0.76 15.51 4.34
N ALA A 180 0.52 15.90 4.35
CA ALA A 180 0.98 17.27 4.46
C ALA A 180 0.47 18.06 5.70
N SER A 181 0.23 17.39 6.84
CA SER A 181 -0.23 18.07 8.06
C SER A 181 0.91 18.82 8.78
N PRO A 182 0.66 19.96 9.45
CA PRO A 182 1.73 20.83 9.98
C PRO A 182 2.77 20.14 10.88
N GLU A 183 2.37 19.12 11.62
CA GLU A 183 3.23 18.36 12.52
C GLU A 183 4.21 17.41 11.83
N VAL A 184 3.99 17.04 10.55
CA VAL A 184 4.85 16.05 9.86
C VAL A 184 6.22 16.60 9.51
N VAL A 185 6.35 17.91 9.27
CA VAL A 185 7.63 18.54 8.84
C VAL A 185 8.75 18.29 9.85
N GLY A 186 8.43 18.46 11.14
CA GLY A 186 9.40 18.23 12.21
C GLY A 186 9.83 16.77 12.29
N VAL A 187 8.89 15.85 12.06
CA VAL A 187 9.15 14.41 12.03
C VAL A 187 10.03 14.06 10.83
N LEU A 188 9.64 14.40 9.61
CA LEU A 188 10.39 14.10 8.39
C LEU A 188 11.83 14.65 8.45
N ARG A 189 12.01 15.88 8.93
CA ARG A 189 13.35 16.47 9.11
C ARG A 189 14.23 15.68 10.07
N SER A 190 13.65 15.04 11.09
CA SER A 190 14.41 14.23 12.05
C SER A 190 15.00 12.95 11.44
N TYR A 191 14.47 12.50 10.29
CA TYR A 191 14.91 11.31 9.57
C TYR A 191 15.75 11.63 8.32
N LEU A 192 16.11 12.89 8.07
CA LEU A 192 17.02 13.27 6.97
C LEU A 192 18.45 12.75 7.12
N ASN A 193 18.77 12.13 8.26
CA ASN A 193 20.04 11.43 8.50
C ASN A 193 19.81 9.97 8.94
N ASP A 194 18.69 9.36 8.55
CA ASP A 194 18.41 7.96 8.84
C ASP A 194 19.53 7.05 8.30
N GLU A 195 19.79 5.97 9.04
CA GLU A 195 20.83 4.98 8.74
C GLU A 195 20.50 4.19 7.46
N VAL A 196 19.21 4.13 7.09
CA VAL A 196 18.73 3.46 5.89
C VAL A 196 18.52 4.47 4.77
N ASP A 197 19.25 4.30 3.66
CA ASP A 197 19.23 5.23 2.53
C ASP A 197 17.82 5.50 1.99
N VAL A 198 17.03 4.46 1.71
CA VAL A 198 15.67 4.61 1.16
C VAL A 198 14.74 5.43 2.06
N VAL A 199 14.84 5.27 3.39
CA VAL A 199 14.02 6.06 4.33
C VAL A 199 14.44 7.52 4.31
N ARG A 200 15.75 7.76 4.30
CA ARG A 200 16.33 9.10 4.28
C ARG A 200 15.97 9.84 2.99
N GLU A 201 16.01 9.15 1.85
CA GLU A 201 15.62 9.66 0.53
C GLU A 201 14.12 9.93 0.45
N SER A 202 13.27 9.01 0.91
CA SER A 202 11.82 9.23 0.96
C SER A 202 11.44 10.39 1.87
N CYS A 203 12.16 10.65 2.96
CA CYS A 203 11.92 11.86 3.77
C CYS A 203 12.27 13.17 3.03
N ILE A 204 13.23 13.16 2.10
CA ILE A 204 13.51 14.32 1.25
C ILE A 204 12.35 14.54 0.29
N VAL A 205 11.93 13.49 -0.42
CA VAL A 205 10.79 13.54 -1.36
C VAL A 205 9.51 13.97 -0.64
N ALA A 206 9.25 13.42 0.54
CA ALA A 206 8.09 13.75 1.36
C ALA A 206 8.06 15.22 1.81
N LEU A 207 9.22 15.84 2.05
CA LEU A 207 9.30 17.28 2.36
C LEU A 207 9.00 18.12 1.11
N ASP A 208 9.48 17.72 -0.06
CA ASP A 208 9.15 18.39 -1.32
C ASP A 208 7.66 18.26 -1.64
N MET A 209 7.05 17.08 -1.39
CA MET A 209 5.61 16.86 -1.49
C MET A 209 4.82 17.73 -0.51
N TYR A 210 5.27 17.79 0.76
CA TYR A 210 4.65 18.65 1.78
C TYR A 210 4.63 20.11 1.33
N ASP A 211 5.76 20.60 0.84
CA ASP A 211 5.90 21.98 0.37
C ASP A 211 4.96 22.23 -0.82
N TYR A 212 4.91 21.31 -1.79
CA TYR A 212 4.00 21.39 -2.93
C TYR A 212 2.53 21.46 -2.50
N GLU A 213 2.05 20.51 -1.70
CA GLU A 213 0.65 20.45 -1.23
C GLU A 213 0.24 21.70 -0.44
N ASN A 214 1.19 22.40 0.20
CA ASN A 214 0.97 23.64 0.93
C ASN A 214 1.28 24.92 0.14
N SER A 215 1.84 24.84 -1.08
CA SER A 215 2.35 26.00 -1.84
C SER A 215 1.32 26.70 -2.74
N ASN A 216 0.12 26.13 -2.92
CA ASN A 216 -0.84 26.50 -3.96
C ASN A 216 -0.29 26.43 -5.41
N GLU A 217 0.85 25.79 -5.63
CA GLU A 217 1.39 25.60 -6.98
C GLU A 217 0.56 24.56 -7.75
N LEU A 218 0.38 24.79 -9.05
CA LEU A 218 -0.37 23.87 -9.93
C LEU A 218 0.48 22.71 -10.46
N GLU A 219 1.81 22.83 -10.41
CA GLU A 219 2.76 21.86 -10.95
C GLU A 219 3.82 21.52 -9.89
N TYR A 220 4.04 20.23 -9.66
CA TYR A 220 5.02 19.71 -8.68
C TYR A 220 6.48 19.95 -9.09
N ALA A 221 6.75 20.07 -10.39
CA ALA A 221 8.09 20.32 -10.91
C ALA A 221 8.22 21.79 -11.33
N PRO A 222 9.30 22.50 -10.94
CA PRO A 222 9.55 23.83 -11.47
C PRO A 222 9.70 23.74 -13.00
N THR A 223 8.94 24.57 -13.72
CA THR A 223 9.12 24.72 -15.17
C THR A 223 10.58 25.03 -15.45
N ALA A 224 11.23 24.17 -16.24
CA ALA A 224 12.62 24.35 -16.65
C ALA A 224 12.75 25.75 -17.32
N LYS A 225 13.48 26.65 -16.67
CA LYS A 225 13.82 27.96 -17.21
C LYS A 225 15.02 27.88 -18.13
#